data_AF-A0A7X8X6R8-F1
#
_entry.id   AF-A0A7X8X6R8-F1
#
_cell.length_a   1.000
_cell.length_b   1.000
_cell.length_c   1.000
_cell.angle_alpha   90.00
_cell.angle_beta   90.00
_cell.angle_gamma   90.00
#
_symmetry.space_group_name_H-M   'P 1'
#
loop_
_entity.id
_entity.type
_entity.pdbx_description
1 polymer ?
#
loop_
_entity_poly.entity_id
_entity_poly.type
_entity_poly.pdbx_seq_one_letter_code
_entity_poly.pdbx_strand_id
1 'polypeptide(L)'
;MLTSTGIADNDLIQRCLPSPSRRASGPYPMIECFQEIPCNPCSTSCPFHAILPMDSIHDIPVLDFEKCTGCGACARVCPGLAIFIIDESRKDGTGLVTLPYEFSPLPKKGEIVSTMDRAGCVIGEGTVVRASAGRTSGTPLVTINVPIEQVHDVRFFCSKERADRFSPANAFETTVDMTIVSVIDNDTELDNEADTVIPSDTVIPAIVEDNICAGKEELLSVSKSSDNDKNECGDSEQIECDDNDKNECDDDEQIECDDNDKNECDDSEINDRYDNDIDMDDDEAIICRCEGITRREIRELIAEGYTTVDEIKRISRAGMGPCQSRTCGPLIADEIARMTGQTRDSIQPSTHRPPVVAQPISFFTGGDDE
;
A
#
# COMPACT_ATOMS: atom_id res chain seq x y z
N MET A 1 -11.41 -3.46 20.51
CA MET A 1 -10.02 -3.46 20.01
C MET A 1 -9.97 -3.05 18.56
N LEU A 2 -10.67 -3.75 17.65
CA LEU A 2 -10.62 -3.43 16.20
C LEU A 2 -10.87 -1.95 15.86
N THR A 3 -11.89 -1.31 16.44
CA THR A 3 -12.21 0.11 16.16
C THR A 3 -11.17 1.11 16.69
N SER A 4 -10.36 0.72 17.67
CA SER A 4 -9.37 1.58 18.31
C SER A 4 -7.95 1.32 17.81
N THR A 5 -7.59 0.05 17.58
CA THR A 5 -6.23 -0.37 17.21
C THR A 5 -6.12 -0.87 15.78
N GLY A 6 -7.23 -1.11 15.09
CA GLY A 6 -7.24 -1.79 13.78
C GLY A 6 -6.93 -3.28 13.85
N ILE A 7 -6.69 -3.84 15.03
CA ILE A 7 -6.33 -5.26 15.22
C ILE A 7 -7.57 -6.04 15.67
N ALA A 8 -7.88 -7.12 14.94
CA ALA A 8 -8.98 -8.02 15.27
C ALA A 8 -8.67 -8.82 16.54
N ASP A 9 -9.65 -8.90 17.44
CA ASP A 9 -9.56 -9.74 18.63
C ASP A 9 -9.86 -11.22 18.31
N ASN A 10 -9.55 -12.11 19.27
CA ASN A 10 -9.77 -13.54 19.11
C ASN A 10 -11.24 -13.88 18.84
N ASP A 11 -12.20 -13.17 19.41
CA ASP A 11 -13.61 -13.43 19.20
C ASP A 11 -14.03 -13.18 17.75
N LEU A 12 -13.51 -12.12 17.11
CA LEU A 12 -13.70 -11.84 15.70
C LEU A 12 -13.05 -12.90 14.81
N ILE A 13 -11.83 -13.33 15.15
CA ILE A 13 -11.09 -14.35 14.40
C ILE A 13 -11.84 -15.69 14.43
N GLN A 14 -12.35 -16.11 15.60
CA GLN A 14 -13.09 -17.36 15.73
C GLN A 14 -14.37 -17.40 14.89
N ARG A 15 -15.02 -16.26 14.64
CA ARG A 15 -16.21 -16.19 13.76
C ARG A 15 -15.90 -16.54 12.30
N CYS A 16 -14.65 -16.39 11.88
CA CYS A 16 -14.22 -16.66 10.51
C CYS A 16 -13.81 -18.13 10.30
N LEU A 17 -13.71 -18.91 11.38
CA LEU A 17 -13.20 -20.28 11.33
C LEU A 17 -14.33 -21.30 11.13
N PRO A 18 -14.15 -22.28 10.23
CA PRO A 18 -15.06 -23.40 10.14
C PRO A 18 -14.87 -24.39 11.30
N SER A 19 -15.79 -25.36 11.36
CA SER A 19 -15.68 -26.47 12.32
C SER A 19 -14.34 -27.21 12.20
N PRO A 20 -13.79 -27.76 13.30
CA PRO A 20 -12.52 -28.50 13.26
C PRO A 20 -12.51 -29.65 12.23
N SER A 21 -13.64 -30.35 12.06
CA SER A 21 -13.79 -31.41 11.06
C SER A 21 -13.62 -30.88 9.64
N ARG A 22 -14.17 -29.70 9.32
CA ARG A 22 -14.02 -29.08 8.01
C ARG A 22 -12.59 -28.57 7.78
N ARG A 23 -11.93 -28.01 8.80
CA ARG A 23 -10.50 -27.59 8.70
C ARG A 23 -9.58 -28.76 8.34
N ALA A 24 -9.85 -29.95 8.87
CA ALA A 24 -9.07 -31.14 8.60
C ALA A 24 -9.31 -31.76 7.19
N SER A 25 -10.38 -31.37 6.49
CA SER A 25 -10.77 -31.98 5.21
C SER A 25 -10.07 -31.38 3.99
N GLY A 26 -9.58 -30.14 4.08
CA GLY A 26 -8.94 -29.45 2.97
C GLY A 26 -9.00 -27.92 3.12
N PRO A 27 -8.54 -27.18 2.11
CA PRO A 27 -8.38 -25.73 2.20
C PRO A 27 -9.72 -25.01 2.37
N TYR A 28 -9.67 -23.87 3.05
CA TYR A 28 -10.80 -22.98 3.26
C TYR A 28 -10.32 -21.51 3.31
N PRO A 29 -11.16 -20.55 2.88
CA PRO A 29 -10.87 -19.14 3.05
C PRO A 29 -11.24 -18.68 4.47
N MET A 30 -10.36 -17.93 5.09
CA MET A 30 -10.66 -17.08 6.24
C MET A 30 -10.87 -15.66 5.72
N ILE A 31 -12.08 -15.12 5.89
CA ILE A 31 -12.49 -13.81 5.38
C ILE A 31 -12.56 -12.84 6.56
N GLU A 32 -11.58 -11.96 6.69
CA GLU A 32 -11.47 -11.00 7.79
C GLU A 32 -12.15 -9.66 7.46
N CYS A 33 -13.40 -9.72 7.01
CA CYS A 33 -14.23 -8.55 6.75
C CYS A 33 -15.11 -8.29 7.98
N PHE A 34 -14.66 -7.45 8.90
CA PHE A 34 -15.33 -7.24 10.20
C PHE A 34 -16.26 -6.02 10.26
N GLN A 35 -16.30 -5.22 9.21
CA GLN A 35 -17.04 -3.96 9.15
C GLN A 35 -17.93 -3.91 7.90
N GLU A 36 -18.99 -3.09 7.97
CA GLU A 36 -19.98 -2.90 6.91
C GLU A 36 -19.46 -1.96 5.80
N ILE A 37 -18.51 -2.46 5.01
CA ILE A 37 -17.87 -1.73 3.92
C ILE A 37 -18.60 -2.07 2.60
N PRO A 38 -18.96 -1.08 1.74
CA PRO A 38 -19.69 -1.32 0.50
C PRO A 38 -18.85 -2.09 -0.54
N CYS A 39 -18.82 -3.42 -0.46
CA CYS A 39 -17.96 -4.30 -1.24
C CYS A 39 -18.53 -5.72 -1.38
N ASN A 40 -18.72 -6.20 -2.61
CA ASN A 40 -19.17 -7.57 -2.92
C ASN A 40 -18.38 -8.39 -3.98
N PRO A 41 -17.17 -8.01 -4.48
CA PRO A 41 -16.42 -8.82 -5.46
C PRO A 41 -16.18 -10.28 -5.05
N CYS A 42 -16.00 -10.55 -3.76
CA CYS A 42 -15.76 -11.92 -3.28
C CYS A 42 -16.97 -12.84 -3.50
N SER A 43 -18.19 -12.33 -3.30
CA SER A 43 -19.44 -13.06 -3.55
C SER A 43 -19.65 -13.28 -5.05
N THR A 44 -19.53 -12.22 -5.84
CA THR A 44 -19.78 -12.26 -7.30
C THR A 44 -18.74 -13.06 -8.09
N SER A 45 -17.49 -13.12 -7.61
CA SER A 45 -16.42 -13.88 -8.26
C SER A 45 -16.39 -15.38 -7.88
N CYS A 46 -17.16 -15.82 -6.90
CA CYS A 46 -17.11 -17.19 -6.40
C CYS A 46 -17.71 -18.17 -7.42
N PRO A 47 -16.93 -19.06 -8.07
CA PRO A 47 -17.46 -19.97 -9.08
C PRO A 47 -18.30 -21.11 -8.49
N PHE A 48 -18.23 -21.31 -7.16
CA PHE A 48 -18.97 -22.34 -6.43
C PHE A 48 -20.18 -21.78 -5.67
N HIS A 49 -20.40 -20.46 -5.72
CA HIS A 49 -21.43 -19.76 -4.93
C HIS A 49 -21.38 -20.12 -3.44
N ALA A 50 -20.16 -20.31 -2.92
CA ALA A 50 -19.91 -20.64 -1.53
C ALA A 50 -19.99 -19.39 -0.64
N ILE A 51 -19.51 -18.25 -1.12
CA ILE A 51 -19.82 -16.96 -0.49
C ILE A 51 -21.23 -16.59 -0.93
N LEU A 52 -22.14 -16.49 0.03
CA LEU A 52 -23.56 -16.28 -0.25
C LEU A 52 -23.79 -14.92 -0.92
N PRO A 53 -24.86 -14.79 -1.74
CA PRO A 53 -25.30 -13.49 -2.23
C PRO A 53 -25.58 -12.53 -1.07
N MET A 54 -25.23 -11.27 -1.27
CA MET A 54 -25.47 -10.18 -0.33
C MET A 54 -26.69 -9.38 -0.79
N ASP A 55 -27.57 -8.99 0.12
CA ASP A 55 -28.74 -8.17 -0.20
C ASP A 55 -28.32 -6.70 -0.36
N SER A 56 -27.40 -6.25 0.48
CA SER A 56 -26.73 -4.96 0.42
C SER A 56 -25.25 -5.14 0.18
N ILE A 57 -24.63 -4.23 -0.58
CA ILE A 57 -23.17 -4.23 -0.75
C ILE A 57 -22.42 -3.98 0.56
N HIS A 58 -23.10 -3.50 1.60
CA HIS A 58 -22.54 -3.29 2.94
C HIS A 58 -22.52 -4.55 3.80
N ASP A 59 -23.17 -5.64 3.37
CA ASP A 59 -23.28 -6.84 4.19
C ASP A 59 -21.93 -7.54 4.37
N ILE A 60 -21.70 -8.09 5.56
CA ILE A 60 -20.53 -8.92 5.84
C ILE A 60 -20.69 -10.26 5.08
N PRO A 61 -19.68 -10.71 4.32
CA PRO A 61 -19.75 -11.95 3.56
C PRO A 61 -19.98 -13.18 4.46
N VAL A 62 -21.04 -13.93 4.16
CA VAL A 62 -21.34 -15.21 4.79
C VAL A 62 -20.87 -16.35 3.90
N LEU A 63 -20.15 -17.31 4.46
CA LEU A 63 -19.56 -18.43 3.73
C LEU A 63 -20.22 -19.77 4.09
N ASP A 64 -20.67 -20.48 3.06
CA ASP A 64 -21.05 -21.89 3.11
C ASP A 64 -19.81 -22.77 2.89
N PHE A 65 -19.27 -23.29 3.98
CA PHE A 65 -18.04 -24.08 3.96
C PHE A 65 -18.19 -25.45 3.27
N GLU A 66 -19.40 -25.97 3.12
CA GLU A 66 -19.65 -27.27 2.46
C GLU A 66 -19.50 -27.13 0.93
N LYS A 67 -19.83 -25.96 0.38
CA LYS A 67 -19.63 -25.66 -1.05
C LYS A 67 -18.23 -25.16 -1.36
N CYS A 68 -17.52 -24.64 -0.36
CA CYS A 68 -16.23 -24.01 -0.57
C CYS A 68 -15.12 -25.02 -0.82
N THR A 69 -14.40 -24.87 -1.93
CA THR A 69 -13.23 -25.70 -2.29
C THR A 69 -11.89 -25.10 -1.89
N GLY A 70 -11.87 -23.86 -1.36
CA GLY A 70 -10.62 -23.16 -1.04
C GLY A 70 -9.79 -22.74 -2.26
N CYS A 71 -10.39 -22.58 -3.45
CA CYS A 71 -9.64 -22.29 -4.70
C CYS A 71 -8.88 -20.94 -4.75
N GLY A 72 -9.21 -19.99 -3.86
CA GLY A 72 -8.55 -18.68 -3.80
C GLY A 72 -9.04 -17.63 -4.81
N ALA A 73 -10.12 -17.88 -5.56
CA ALA A 73 -10.68 -16.89 -6.50
C ALA A 73 -11.08 -15.58 -5.81
N CYS A 74 -11.74 -15.67 -4.66
CA CYS A 74 -12.14 -14.51 -3.85
C CYS A 74 -10.95 -13.70 -3.34
N ALA A 75 -9.85 -14.35 -2.96
CA ALA A 75 -8.65 -13.67 -2.49
C ALA A 75 -7.97 -12.80 -3.57
N ARG A 76 -8.07 -13.19 -4.85
CA ARG A 76 -7.48 -12.44 -5.96
C ARG A 76 -8.21 -11.15 -6.31
N VAL A 77 -9.51 -11.09 -6.00
CA VAL A 77 -10.37 -9.95 -6.33
C VAL A 77 -10.67 -9.08 -5.12
N CYS A 78 -10.20 -9.46 -3.93
CA CYS A 78 -10.47 -8.73 -2.70
C CYS A 78 -9.71 -7.41 -2.72
N PRO A 79 -10.39 -6.25 -2.81
CA PRO A 79 -9.71 -4.96 -2.83
C PRO A 79 -9.04 -4.63 -1.48
N GLY A 80 -9.57 -5.17 -0.38
CA GLY A 80 -9.04 -4.97 0.97
C GLY A 80 -7.97 -5.98 1.39
N LEU A 81 -7.58 -6.93 0.52
CA LEU A 81 -6.59 -7.97 0.82
C LEU A 81 -6.90 -8.80 2.08
N ALA A 82 -8.18 -8.89 2.45
CA ALA A 82 -8.65 -9.43 3.74
C ALA A 82 -9.07 -10.92 3.67
N ILE A 83 -8.66 -11.64 2.63
CA ILE A 83 -9.04 -13.05 2.43
C ILE A 83 -7.78 -13.90 2.33
N PHE A 84 -7.66 -14.85 3.24
CA PHE A 84 -6.51 -15.75 3.36
C PHE A 84 -6.97 -17.19 3.14
N ILE A 85 -6.24 -17.98 2.36
CA ILE A 85 -6.59 -19.39 2.16
C ILE A 85 -5.71 -20.25 3.05
N ILE A 86 -6.35 -21.00 3.95
CA ILE A 86 -5.68 -21.81 4.95
C ILE A 86 -5.92 -23.29 4.63
N ASP A 87 -4.86 -24.10 4.71
CA ASP A 87 -4.91 -25.56 4.59
C ASP A 87 -4.16 -26.22 5.75
N GLU A 88 -4.92 -26.88 6.62
CA GLU A 88 -4.44 -27.60 7.81
C GLU A 88 -4.53 -29.12 7.63
N SER A 89 -4.91 -29.61 6.43
CA SER A 89 -5.22 -31.02 6.18
C SER A 89 -4.01 -31.95 6.10
N ARG A 90 -2.79 -31.39 6.12
CA ARG A 90 -1.52 -32.09 5.84
C ARG A 90 -1.07 -33.06 6.93
N LYS A 91 -1.51 -32.90 8.18
CA LYS A 91 -1.20 -33.77 9.34
C LYS A 91 0.30 -34.00 9.61
N ASP A 92 1.17 -33.13 9.09
CA ASP A 92 2.63 -33.17 9.25
C ASP A 92 3.14 -32.16 10.29
N GLY A 93 2.23 -31.55 11.07
CA GLY A 93 2.55 -30.47 12.02
C GLY A 93 2.70 -29.10 11.36
N THR A 94 2.48 -28.99 10.05
CA THR A 94 2.53 -27.73 9.30
C THR A 94 1.21 -27.44 8.59
N GLY A 95 1.00 -26.18 8.23
CA GLY A 95 -0.12 -25.75 7.40
C GLY A 95 0.34 -24.83 6.28
N LEU A 96 -0.53 -24.67 5.29
CA LEU A 96 -0.34 -23.70 4.22
C LEU A 96 -1.19 -22.46 4.46
N VAL A 97 -0.59 -21.29 4.34
CA VAL A 97 -1.30 -20.01 4.34
C VAL A 97 -1.04 -19.33 3.00
N THR A 98 -2.10 -19.03 2.27
CA THR A 98 -2.04 -18.27 1.03
C THR A 98 -2.50 -16.84 1.28
N LEU A 99 -1.60 -15.92 1.02
CA LEU A 99 -1.75 -14.50 1.29
C LEU A 99 -1.82 -13.72 -0.04
N PRO A 100 -2.65 -12.68 -0.14
CA PRO A 100 -2.51 -11.69 -1.19
C PRO A 100 -1.18 -10.94 -1.06
N TYR A 101 -0.49 -10.72 -2.17
CA TYR A 101 0.83 -10.10 -2.17
C TYR A 101 0.95 -9.10 -3.32
N GLU A 102 1.03 -7.81 -2.98
CA GLU A 102 1.08 -6.69 -3.94
C GLU A 102 2.44 -5.98 -3.95
N PHE A 103 3.51 -6.73 -3.67
CA PHE A 103 4.88 -6.24 -3.72
C PHE A 103 5.65 -6.94 -4.84
N SER A 104 6.68 -6.26 -5.34
CA SER A 104 7.57 -6.77 -6.39
C SER A 104 9.01 -6.73 -5.87
N PRO A 105 9.87 -7.70 -6.23
CA PRO A 105 9.55 -8.90 -7.00
C PRO A 105 8.71 -9.91 -6.19
N LEU A 106 8.04 -10.84 -6.89
CA LEU A 106 7.41 -11.98 -6.22
C LEU A 106 8.48 -12.89 -5.61
N PRO A 107 8.25 -13.43 -4.40
CA PRO A 107 9.20 -14.32 -3.75
C PRO A 107 9.36 -15.65 -4.50
N LYS A 108 10.53 -16.25 -4.38
CA LYS A 108 10.85 -17.50 -5.08
C LYS A 108 10.39 -18.72 -4.29
N LYS A 109 10.01 -19.78 -4.98
CA LYS A 109 9.72 -21.06 -4.33
C LYS A 109 10.95 -21.57 -3.58
N GLY A 110 10.77 -21.97 -2.32
CA GLY A 110 11.81 -22.46 -1.42
C GLY A 110 12.47 -21.36 -0.58
N GLU A 111 12.14 -20.09 -0.81
CA GLU A 111 12.65 -18.98 -0.02
C GLU A 111 12.12 -19.02 1.42
N ILE A 112 13.01 -18.73 2.38
CA ILE A 112 12.67 -18.61 3.81
C ILE A 112 12.30 -17.15 4.06
N VAL A 113 11.14 -16.93 4.66
CA VAL A 113 10.58 -15.61 4.93
C VAL A 113 10.21 -15.49 6.39
N SER A 114 10.24 -14.28 6.93
CA SER A 114 9.76 -14.00 8.27
C SER A 114 8.25 -13.73 8.22
N THR A 115 7.49 -14.45 9.03
CA THR A 115 6.03 -14.33 9.07
C THR A 115 5.60 -13.30 10.10
N MET A 116 4.55 -12.56 9.79
CA MET A 116 4.06 -11.44 10.60
C MET A 116 2.57 -11.60 10.92
N ASP A 117 2.19 -11.15 12.11
CA ASP A 117 0.80 -11.15 12.57
C ASP A 117 -0.01 -9.92 12.11
N ARG A 118 -1.22 -9.76 12.63
CA ARG A 118 -2.12 -8.62 12.37
C ARG A 118 -1.58 -7.27 12.85
N ALA A 119 -0.70 -7.28 13.84
CA ALA A 119 -0.05 -6.08 14.37
C ALA A 119 1.21 -5.71 13.58
N GLY A 120 1.65 -6.58 12.66
CA GLY A 120 2.93 -6.44 11.97
C GLY A 120 4.12 -6.91 12.80
N CYS A 121 3.90 -7.68 13.88
CA CYS A 121 4.97 -8.27 14.67
C CYS A 121 5.48 -9.56 14.02
N VAL A 122 6.79 -9.78 14.06
CA VAL A 122 7.39 -11.04 13.57
C VAL A 122 7.08 -12.17 14.56
N ILE A 123 6.45 -13.24 14.07
CA ILE A 123 6.02 -14.39 14.89
C ILE A 123 6.74 -15.69 14.57
N GLY A 124 7.52 -15.73 13.48
CA GLY A 124 8.23 -16.95 13.08
C GLY A 124 8.85 -16.89 11.70
N GLU A 125 9.23 -18.07 11.20
CA GLU A 125 9.73 -18.27 9.85
C GLU A 125 8.77 -19.18 9.07
N GLY A 126 8.62 -18.91 7.78
CA GLY A 126 7.84 -19.70 6.85
C GLY A 126 8.64 -19.98 5.58
N THR A 127 8.20 -20.98 4.80
CA THR A 127 8.83 -21.31 3.51
C THR A 127 7.86 -21.08 2.36
N VAL A 128 8.29 -20.35 1.34
CA VAL A 128 7.47 -20.07 0.15
C VAL A 128 7.28 -21.35 -0.65
N VAL A 129 6.04 -21.83 -0.75
CA VAL A 129 5.69 -23.05 -1.50
C VAL A 129 5.36 -22.71 -2.95
N ARG A 130 4.66 -21.59 -3.16
CA ARG A 130 4.20 -21.17 -4.48
C ARG A 130 3.91 -19.67 -4.49
N ALA A 131 4.46 -18.96 -5.45
CA ALA A 131 4.00 -17.64 -5.84
C ALA A 131 3.25 -17.74 -7.17
N SER A 132 2.03 -17.25 -7.20
CA SER A 132 1.21 -17.24 -8.41
C SER A 132 0.84 -15.81 -8.75
N ALA A 133 1.51 -15.30 -9.78
CA ALA A 133 1.13 -14.05 -10.44
C ALA A 133 -0.38 -14.08 -10.74
N GLY A 134 -1.04 -12.94 -10.54
CA GLY A 134 -2.42 -12.77 -10.99
C GLY A 134 -2.51 -12.99 -12.51
N ARG A 135 -3.73 -13.23 -13.01
CA ARG A 135 -4.03 -12.91 -14.41
C ARG A 135 -3.96 -11.38 -14.57
N THR A 136 -4.08 -10.86 -15.79
CA THR A 136 -3.91 -9.44 -16.16
C THR A 136 -4.55 -8.39 -15.22
N SER A 137 -5.52 -8.76 -14.38
CA SER A 137 -6.24 -7.86 -13.47
C SER A 137 -6.38 -8.31 -12.00
N GLY A 138 -5.64 -9.32 -11.51
CA GLY A 138 -5.82 -9.86 -10.14
C GLY A 138 -4.61 -9.77 -9.23
N THR A 139 -4.83 -9.70 -7.91
CA THR A 139 -3.74 -9.69 -6.92
C THR A 139 -2.97 -11.01 -6.94
N PRO A 140 -1.61 -10.98 -7.02
CA PRO A 140 -0.79 -12.17 -6.85
C PRO A 140 -1.07 -12.85 -5.51
N LEU A 141 -1.01 -14.18 -5.50
CA LEU A 141 -1.17 -14.97 -4.29
C LEU A 141 0.13 -15.71 -4.00
N VAL A 142 0.60 -15.63 -2.77
CA VAL A 142 1.77 -16.36 -2.28
C VAL A 142 1.34 -17.34 -1.20
N THR A 143 1.60 -18.61 -1.43
CA THR A 143 1.38 -19.69 -0.48
C THR A 143 2.69 -19.97 0.27
N ILE A 144 2.66 -19.85 1.58
CA ILE A 144 3.76 -20.18 2.50
C ILE A 144 3.40 -21.39 3.37
N ASN A 145 4.41 -22.17 3.73
CA ASN A 145 4.32 -23.25 4.71
C ASN A 145 4.77 -22.72 6.06
N VAL A 146 3.94 -22.91 7.09
CA VAL A 146 4.18 -22.40 8.44
C VAL A 146 3.83 -23.49 9.48
N PRO A 147 4.34 -23.39 10.72
CA PRO A 147 3.92 -24.26 11.81
C PRO A 147 2.40 -24.20 12.03
N ILE A 148 1.78 -25.34 12.37
CA ILE A 148 0.32 -25.46 12.47
C ILE A 148 -0.28 -24.46 13.46
N GLU A 149 0.44 -24.12 14.52
CA GLU A 149 0.04 -23.17 15.55
C GLU A 149 -0.03 -21.73 15.04
N GLN A 150 0.63 -21.39 13.93
CA GLN A 150 0.70 -20.03 13.39
C GLN A 150 -0.31 -19.77 12.26
N VAL A 151 -0.99 -20.81 11.75
CA VAL A 151 -1.81 -20.71 10.53
C VAL A 151 -2.96 -19.69 10.63
N HIS A 152 -3.49 -19.46 11.83
CA HIS A 152 -4.54 -18.47 12.06
C HIS A 152 -4.01 -17.07 12.35
N ASP A 153 -2.72 -16.91 12.61
CA ASP A 153 -2.10 -15.64 13.01
C ASP A 153 -1.31 -14.96 11.91
N VAL A 154 -0.69 -15.73 11.01
CA VAL A 154 0.12 -15.18 9.92
C VAL A 154 -0.75 -14.40 8.93
N ARG A 155 -0.52 -13.10 8.80
CA ARG A 155 -1.24 -12.21 7.87
C ARG A 155 -0.36 -11.53 6.85
N PHE A 156 0.94 -11.54 7.08
CA PHE A 156 1.91 -11.04 6.13
C PHE A 156 3.25 -11.77 6.27
N PHE A 157 4.17 -11.51 5.35
CA PHE A 157 5.55 -11.97 5.45
C PHE A 157 6.48 -10.98 4.76
N CYS A 158 7.74 -10.99 5.16
CA CYS A 158 8.78 -10.21 4.51
C CYS A 158 10.10 -11.00 4.44
N SER A 159 11.08 -10.46 3.70
CA SER A 159 12.44 -10.99 3.72
C SER A 159 13.04 -10.84 5.11
N LYS A 160 14.00 -11.70 5.45
CA LYS A 160 14.68 -11.67 6.75
C LYS A 160 15.32 -10.31 7.05
N GLU A 161 15.97 -9.72 6.03
CA GLU A 161 16.57 -8.38 6.11
C GLU A 161 15.55 -7.28 6.45
N ARG A 162 14.32 -7.40 5.96
CA ARG A 162 13.22 -6.47 6.29
C ARG A 162 12.64 -6.74 7.67
N ALA A 163 12.55 -8.01 8.07
CA ALA A 163 12.04 -8.40 9.38
C ALA A 163 12.84 -7.76 10.52
N ASP A 164 14.16 -7.66 10.36
CA ASP A 164 15.06 -7.02 11.34
C ASP A 164 14.72 -5.52 11.57
N ARG A 165 14.05 -4.86 10.62
CA ARG A 165 13.56 -3.47 10.76
C ARG A 165 12.29 -3.36 11.60
N PHE A 166 11.47 -4.41 11.60
CA PHE A 166 10.19 -4.46 12.33
C PHE A 166 10.28 -5.24 13.64
N SER A 167 11.37 -5.99 13.82
CA SER A 167 11.71 -6.57 15.10
C SER A 167 11.95 -5.42 16.07
N PRO A 168 11.24 -5.35 17.21
CA PRO A 168 11.46 -4.27 18.16
C PRO A 168 12.93 -4.32 18.59
N ALA A 169 13.70 -3.31 18.20
CA ALA A 169 14.96 -3.01 18.85
C ALA A 169 14.63 -2.74 20.33
N ASN A 170 14.94 -3.70 21.19
CA ASN A 170 14.56 -3.82 22.61
C ASN A 170 13.18 -4.44 22.88
N ALA A 171 13.05 -5.74 22.61
CA ALA A 171 12.40 -6.59 23.60
C ALA A 171 13.23 -6.51 24.89
N PHE A 172 12.72 -5.81 25.89
CA PHE A 172 13.29 -5.70 27.23
C PHE A 172 13.72 -7.10 27.69
N GLU A 173 15.03 -7.32 27.86
CA GLU A 173 15.60 -8.51 28.47
C GLU A 173 14.90 -8.73 29.81
N THR A 174 13.89 -9.60 29.83
CA THR A 174 13.44 -10.16 31.09
C THR A 174 14.43 -11.27 31.38
N THR A 175 15.56 -10.92 31.98
CA THR A 175 16.43 -11.87 32.64
C THR A 175 15.58 -12.56 33.70
N VAL A 176 15.15 -13.78 33.39
CA VAL A 176 14.66 -14.71 34.41
C VAL A 176 15.88 -15.03 35.26
N ASP A 177 16.05 -14.27 36.34
CA ASP A 177 17.08 -14.55 37.32
C ASP A 177 16.65 -15.84 38.03
N MET A 178 17.18 -16.97 37.56
CA MET A 178 17.08 -18.27 38.21
C MET A 178 17.82 -18.20 39.54
N THR A 179 17.17 -17.62 40.54
CA THR A 179 17.61 -17.76 41.92
C THR A 179 17.05 -19.07 42.47
N ILE A 180 17.96 -20.02 42.58
CA ILE A 180 17.88 -21.31 43.25
C ILE A 180 17.04 -21.22 44.54
N VAL A 181 16.00 -22.06 44.66
CA VAL A 181 15.58 -22.58 45.96
C VAL A 181 15.51 -24.09 45.87
N SER A 182 16.59 -24.72 46.31
CA SER A 182 16.64 -26.14 46.65
C SER A 182 16.33 -26.30 48.14
N VAL A 183 15.44 -27.26 48.46
CA VAL A 183 15.24 -27.95 49.77
C VAL A 183 14.66 -27.02 50.86
N ILE A 184 13.62 -27.34 51.66
CA ILE A 184 13.38 -28.51 52.53
C ILE A 184 11.87 -28.61 52.87
N ASP A 185 11.47 -29.84 53.17
CA ASP A 185 10.18 -30.38 53.60
C ASP A 185 9.44 -29.74 54.79
N ASN A 186 8.13 -30.07 54.82
CA ASN A 186 7.27 -30.45 55.96
C ASN A 186 6.47 -29.42 56.77
N ASP A 187 5.18 -29.76 56.84
CA ASP A 187 4.22 -29.68 57.96
C ASP A 187 3.88 -28.30 58.56
N THR A 188 2.64 -27.84 58.38
CA THR A 188 1.61 -27.76 59.45
C THR A 188 0.32 -27.06 58.99
N GLU A 189 -0.80 -27.56 59.52
CA GLU A 189 -2.17 -27.05 59.39
C GLU A 189 -2.39 -25.68 60.06
N LEU A 190 -3.46 -24.98 59.65
CA LEU A 190 -4.43 -24.18 60.44
C LEU A 190 -4.76 -22.80 59.84
N ASP A 191 -6.01 -22.69 59.40
CA ASP A 191 -7.04 -21.70 59.75
C ASP A 191 -6.77 -20.18 59.72
N ASN A 192 -7.75 -19.52 59.08
CA ASN A 192 -8.41 -18.24 59.41
C ASN A 192 -8.02 -16.93 58.69
N GLU A 193 -9.12 -16.29 58.28
CA GLU A 193 -9.39 -14.90 57.90
C GLU A 193 -8.47 -13.82 58.49
N ALA A 194 -8.06 -12.86 57.67
CA ALA A 194 -8.36 -11.42 57.80
C ALA A 194 -7.38 -10.54 56.99
N ASP A 195 -7.96 -9.57 56.29
CA ASP A 195 -7.46 -8.24 55.90
C ASP A 195 -5.94 -8.02 55.72
N THR A 196 -5.55 -7.60 54.51
CA THR A 196 -4.43 -6.65 54.37
C THR A 196 -4.50 -5.83 53.07
N VAL A 197 -4.98 -4.59 53.23
CA VAL A 197 -4.41 -3.33 52.74
C VAL A 197 -3.68 -3.37 51.38
N ILE A 198 -4.34 -2.82 50.35
CA ILE A 198 -3.72 -2.38 49.10
C ILE A 198 -2.99 -1.05 49.37
N PRO A 199 -1.66 -0.94 49.20
CA PRO A 199 -1.00 0.36 49.20
C PRO A 199 -1.26 1.04 47.86
N SER A 200 -1.95 2.18 47.92
CA SER A 200 -1.88 3.24 46.92
C SER A 200 -0.43 3.74 46.83
N ASP A 201 0.20 3.58 45.68
CA ASP A 201 1.17 4.51 45.10
C ASP A 201 1.80 3.89 43.85
N THR A 202 1.18 4.15 42.70
CA THR A 202 1.90 4.17 41.43
C THR A 202 1.38 5.36 40.64
N VAL A 203 2.18 6.42 40.68
CA VAL A 203 1.97 7.68 39.98
C VAL A 203 2.07 7.39 38.48
N ILE A 204 0.92 7.43 37.79
CA ILE A 204 0.86 7.52 36.33
C ILE A 204 1.15 8.98 35.96
N PRO A 205 2.18 9.29 35.16
CA PRO A 205 2.39 10.66 34.70
C PRO A 205 1.25 11.06 33.77
N ALA A 206 0.48 12.07 34.18
CA ALA A 206 -0.43 12.79 33.32
C ALA A 206 0.36 13.43 32.18
N ILE A 207 0.03 13.05 30.94
CA ILE A 207 0.51 13.76 29.76
C ILE A 207 -0.24 15.10 29.72
N VAL A 208 0.55 16.16 29.81
CA VAL A 208 0.14 17.55 29.80
C VAL A 208 -0.44 17.86 28.42
N GLU A 209 -1.67 18.40 28.39
CA GLU A 209 -2.26 18.99 27.20
C GLU A 209 -1.53 20.30 26.88
N ASP A 210 -0.66 20.27 25.86
CA ASP A 210 -0.11 21.49 25.28
C ASP A 210 -1.01 22.00 24.14
N ASN A 211 -1.86 22.95 24.50
CA ASN A 211 -2.28 24.13 23.73
C ASN A 211 -2.37 24.00 22.20
N ILE A 212 -3.50 23.50 21.69
CA ILE A 212 -3.97 23.84 20.35
C ILE A 212 -4.58 25.24 20.40
N CYS A 213 -3.89 26.19 19.77
CA CYS A 213 -4.34 27.57 19.62
C CYS A 213 -5.61 27.63 18.77
N ALA A 214 -6.72 28.05 19.39
CA ALA A 214 -7.96 28.41 18.71
C ALA A 214 -7.78 29.72 17.94
N GLY A 215 -7.53 29.63 16.64
CA GLY A 215 -7.63 30.74 15.70
C GLY A 215 -9.06 30.85 15.16
N LYS A 216 -9.79 31.88 15.61
CA LYS A 216 -11.04 32.34 15.00
C LYS A 216 -10.76 32.85 13.59
N GLU A 217 -11.41 32.31 12.57
CA GLU A 217 -11.61 33.05 11.32
C GLU A 217 -13.01 33.67 11.32
N GLU A 218 -13.01 34.99 11.56
CA GLU A 218 -14.12 35.87 11.22
C GLU A 218 -14.27 35.92 9.69
N LEU A 219 -15.50 35.68 9.24
CA LEU A 219 -16.00 36.03 7.93
C LEU A 219 -15.70 37.49 7.60
N LEU A 220 -14.78 37.73 6.68
CA LEU A 220 -14.61 39.00 5.99
C LEU A 220 -15.14 38.89 4.56
N SER A 221 -16.35 39.41 4.40
CA SER A 221 -16.98 39.72 3.13
C SER A 221 -16.14 40.74 2.35
N VAL A 222 -15.68 40.38 1.15
CA VAL A 222 -15.25 41.35 0.14
C VAL A 222 -16.12 41.17 -1.09
N SER A 223 -17.06 42.10 -1.22
CA SER A 223 -17.81 42.36 -2.44
C SER A 223 -16.86 42.89 -3.52
N LYS A 224 -16.89 42.29 -4.71
CA LYS A 224 -16.65 43.03 -5.95
C LYS A 224 -17.64 42.60 -7.02
N SER A 225 -18.20 43.66 -7.60
CA SER A 225 -19.24 43.78 -8.58
C SER A 225 -18.93 43.07 -9.90
N SER A 226 -20.02 42.57 -10.48
CA SER A 226 -20.26 42.43 -11.91
C SER A 226 -19.64 43.54 -12.75
N ASP A 227 -18.99 43.17 -13.86
CA ASP A 227 -19.28 43.75 -15.16
C ASP A 227 -19.01 42.70 -16.24
N ASN A 228 -20.01 42.56 -17.12
CA ASN A 228 -20.02 41.73 -18.31
C ASN A 228 -18.95 42.19 -19.31
N ASP A 229 -18.40 41.28 -20.12
CA ASP A 229 -18.75 41.30 -21.55
C ASP A 229 -18.31 40.02 -22.28
N LYS A 230 -19.12 39.73 -23.30
CA LYS A 230 -19.27 38.49 -24.06
C LYS A 230 -18.18 38.32 -25.13
N ASN A 231 -17.93 37.06 -25.49
CA ASN A 231 -18.08 36.49 -26.85
C ASN A 231 -17.34 35.14 -26.89
N GLU A 232 -18.08 34.03 -26.83
CA GLU A 232 -18.55 33.28 -28.01
C GLU A 232 -17.39 32.69 -28.84
N CYS A 233 -17.03 31.45 -28.51
CA CYS A 233 -16.21 30.57 -29.35
C CYS A 233 -17.18 29.72 -30.19
N GLY A 234 -17.30 30.03 -31.48
CA GLY A 234 -18.05 29.25 -32.46
C GLY A 234 -17.10 28.44 -33.34
N ASP A 235 -17.32 27.12 -33.29
CA ASP A 235 -17.33 26.15 -34.38
C ASP A 235 -16.16 26.03 -35.39
N SER A 236 -15.60 24.80 -35.35
CA SER A 236 -15.31 23.91 -36.48
C SER A 236 -14.38 24.36 -37.60
N GLU A 237 -13.28 23.62 -37.82
CA GLU A 237 -13.17 22.60 -38.88
C GLU A 237 -11.75 22.01 -38.91
N GLN A 238 -11.67 20.71 -39.21
CA GLN A 238 -10.43 19.99 -39.49
C GLN A 238 -9.82 20.52 -40.79
N ILE A 239 -8.52 20.82 -40.80
CA ILE A 239 -7.77 20.98 -42.05
C ILE A 239 -6.53 20.09 -41.97
N GLU A 240 -6.50 19.14 -42.89
CA GLU A 240 -5.39 18.23 -43.20
C GLU A 240 -4.18 19.03 -43.70
N CYS A 241 -2.99 18.63 -43.25
CA CYS A 241 -1.74 19.22 -43.72
C CYS A 241 -1.37 18.58 -45.07
N ASP A 242 -1.63 19.28 -46.18
CA ASP A 242 -1.12 18.89 -47.50
C ASP A 242 0.28 19.49 -47.74
N ASP A 243 1.23 18.60 -47.97
CA ASP A 243 2.57 18.89 -48.47
C ASP A 243 2.49 19.42 -49.91
N ASN A 244 2.72 20.72 -50.10
CA ASN A 244 3.40 21.37 -51.24
C ASN A 244 2.90 22.82 -51.37
N ASP A 245 3.71 23.80 -50.99
CA ASP A 245 4.14 24.81 -51.97
C ASP A 245 5.28 25.68 -51.45
N LYS A 246 6.13 26.03 -52.41
CA LYS A 246 7.39 26.74 -52.23
C LYS A 246 7.19 28.25 -52.19
N ASN A 247 8.09 28.91 -51.45
CA ASN A 247 8.60 30.26 -51.68
C ASN A 247 7.60 31.42 -51.66
N GLU A 248 7.61 32.17 -50.57
CA GLU A 248 7.59 33.63 -50.59
C GLU A 248 8.27 34.11 -49.29
N CYS A 249 9.57 34.36 -49.38
CA CYS A 249 10.34 35.03 -48.34
C CYS A 249 10.46 36.49 -48.77
N ASP A 250 9.67 37.37 -48.17
CA ASP A 250 9.83 38.82 -48.31
C ASP A 250 11.03 39.27 -47.47
N ASP A 251 12.11 39.58 -48.20
CA ASP A 251 13.05 40.70 -48.09
C ASP A 251 13.53 41.24 -46.73
N ASP A 252 14.87 41.32 -46.68
CA ASP A 252 15.71 42.32 -46.03
C ASP A 252 16.16 42.11 -44.57
N GLU A 253 17.20 41.29 -44.41
CA GLU A 253 18.47 41.77 -43.84
C GLU A 253 19.64 40.96 -44.42
N GLN A 254 20.42 41.61 -45.30
CA GLN A 254 21.60 41.05 -45.94
C GLN A 254 22.69 40.78 -44.88
N ILE A 255 22.98 39.51 -44.61
CA ILE A 255 24.29 39.09 -44.12
C ILE A 255 25.04 38.58 -45.35
N GLU A 256 26.04 39.34 -45.80
CA GLU A 256 26.99 38.89 -46.82
C GLU A 256 27.72 37.66 -46.27
N CYS A 257 27.41 36.48 -46.81
CA CYS A 257 28.22 35.29 -46.62
C CYS A 257 29.40 35.34 -47.61
N ASP A 258 30.56 35.75 -47.11
CA ASP A 258 31.83 35.57 -47.81
C ASP A 258 32.11 34.07 -47.97
N ASP A 259 32.13 33.60 -49.22
CA ASP A 259 32.25 32.19 -49.65
C ASP A 259 33.64 31.55 -49.40
N ASN A 260 34.36 31.92 -48.33
CA ASN A 260 35.63 31.31 -47.98
C ASN A 260 35.86 31.24 -46.46
N ASP A 261 35.21 30.29 -45.79
CA ASP A 261 35.90 29.49 -44.78
C ASP A 261 35.14 28.17 -44.53
N LYS A 262 35.74 27.09 -45.01
CA LYS A 262 35.44 25.76 -44.51
C LYS A 262 36.00 25.70 -43.10
N ASN A 263 35.17 25.69 -42.06
CA ASN A 263 35.52 25.11 -40.77
C ASN A 263 34.27 24.72 -39.98
N GLU A 264 34.26 23.45 -39.58
CA GLU A 264 33.58 22.82 -38.45
C GLU A 264 32.56 23.70 -37.70
N CYS A 265 31.26 23.45 -37.94
CA CYS A 265 30.24 23.76 -36.96
C CYS A 265 30.38 22.75 -35.81
N ASP A 266 31.17 23.13 -34.81
CA ASP A 266 31.20 22.51 -33.50
C ASP A 266 29.83 22.72 -32.85
N ASP A 267 29.11 21.63 -32.55
CA ASP A 267 27.80 21.62 -31.87
C ASP A 267 27.90 22.08 -30.39
N SER A 268 28.97 22.77 -30.01
CA SER A 268 29.31 23.11 -28.63
C SER A 268 28.78 24.47 -28.16
N GLU A 269 28.21 25.31 -29.04
CA GLU A 269 27.76 26.67 -28.68
C GLU A 269 26.24 26.89 -28.80
N ILE A 270 25.44 25.88 -28.47
CA ILE A 270 24.00 26.06 -28.16
C ILE A 270 23.72 25.53 -26.75
N ASN A 271 24.37 26.12 -25.74
CA ASN A 271 23.93 25.91 -24.34
C ASN A 271 24.19 27.07 -23.37
N ASP A 272 24.57 28.26 -23.83
CA ASP A 272 24.99 29.34 -22.92
C ASP A 272 23.89 30.38 -22.60
N ARG A 273 22.61 29.99 -22.58
CA ARG A 273 21.50 30.93 -22.29
C ARG A 273 20.57 30.56 -21.14
N TYR A 274 20.85 29.50 -20.39
CA TYR A 274 20.11 29.16 -19.17
C TYR A 274 20.99 28.86 -17.96
N ASP A 275 22.18 29.47 -17.88
CA ASP A 275 22.95 29.54 -16.63
C ASP A 275 22.49 30.74 -15.81
N ASN A 276 21.31 30.63 -15.20
CA ASN A 276 21.01 31.40 -14.00
C ASN A 276 20.81 30.41 -12.87
N ASP A 277 21.87 30.26 -12.08
CA ASP A 277 21.94 29.58 -10.80
C ASP A 277 20.79 30.03 -9.89
N ILE A 278 19.69 29.29 -9.92
CA ILE A 278 18.93 29.04 -8.71
C ILE A 278 19.48 27.71 -8.23
N ASP A 279 20.47 27.76 -7.33
CA ASP A 279 20.82 26.64 -6.44
C ASP A 279 19.60 26.35 -5.55
N MET A 280 18.50 25.90 -6.16
CA MET A 280 17.48 25.15 -5.48
C MET A 280 18.16 23.85 -5.12
N ASP A 281 18.31 23.62 -3.82
CA ASP A 281 18.75 22.34 -3.30
C ASP A 281 17.93 21.23 -4.02
N ASP A 282 18.61 20.37 -4.78
CA ASP A 282 18.00 19.32 -5.61
C ASP A 282 17.06 18.43 -4.77
N ASP A 283 17.33 18.36 -3.48
CA ASP A 283 16.55 17.66 -2.46
C ASP A 283 15.21 18.34 -2.13
N GLU A 284 15.12 19.67 -2.23
CA GLU A 284 13.87 20.43 -2.02
C GLU A 284 12.93 20.39 -3.22
N ALA A 285 13.40 19.90 -4.38
CA ALA A 285 12.57 19.80 -5.58
C ALA A 285 11.32 18.94 -5.32
N ILE A 286 10.13 19.50 -5.58
CA ILE A 286 8.86 18.79 -5.40
C ILE A 286 8.71 17.74 -6.50
N ILE A 287 8.66 16.46 -6.10
CA ILE A 287 8.41 15.33 -6.99
C ILE A 287 6.91 15.10 -7.15
N CYS A 288 6.14 15.10 -6.05
CA CYS A 288 4.68 14.94 -6.10
C CYS A 288 3.98 16.25 -5.73
N ARG A 289 3.55 17.02 -6.74
CA ARG A 289 2.83 18.28 -6.54
C ARG A 289 1.49 18.13 -5.79
N CYS A 290 0.82 17.00 -5.95
CA CYS A 290 -0.50 16.78 -5.32
C CYS A 290 -0.42 16.57 -3.81
N GLU A 291 0.60 15.83 -3.35
CA GLU A 291 0.78 15.48 -1.94
C GLU A 291 1.90 16.29 -1.27
N GLY A 292 2.59 17.17 -2.02
CA GLY A 292 3.66 18.02 -1.50
C GLY A 292 4.98 17.30 -1.22
N ILE A 293 5.22 16.13 -1.83
CA ILE A 293 6.39 15.28 -1.53
C ILE A 293 7.63 15.75 -2.31
N THR A 294 8.71 15.96 -1.58
CA THR A 294 10.02 16.41 -2.05
C THR A 294 10.90 15.25 -2.53
N ARG A 295 11.96 15.56 -3.28
CA ARG A 295 12.95 14.55 -3.73
C ARG A 295 13.68 13.92 -2.54
N ARG A 296 14.00 14.71 -1.52
CA ARG A 296 14.60 14.24 -0.26
C ARG A 296 13.81 13.10 0.37
N GLU A 297 12.51 13.27 0.55
CA GLU A 297 11.66 12.24 1.15
C GLU A 297 11.65 10.95 0.32
N ILE A 298 11.67 11.06 -1.02
CA ILE A 298 11.78 9.89 -1.90
C ILE A 298 13.15 9.21 -1.74
N ARG A 299 14.24 9.99 -1.70
CA ARG A 299 15.61 9.47 -1.52
C ARG A 299 15.79 8.79 -0.17
N GLU A 300 15.24 9.37 0.90
CA GLU A 300 15.25 8.79 2.24
C GLU A 300 14.57 7.41 2.24
N LEU A 301 13.40 7.30 1.61
CA LEU A 301 12.71 6.01 1.46
C LEU A 301 13.51 5.00 0.63
N ILE A 302 14.18 5.44 -0.44
CA ILE A 302 15.03 4.55 -1.23
C ILE A 302 16.26 4.10 -0.42
N ALA A 303 16.86 4.99 0.36
CA ALA A 303 17.97 4.68 1.26
C ALA A 303 17.56 3.69 2.37
N GLU A 304 16.31 3.75 2.82
CA GLU A 304 15.72 2.75 3.71
C GLU A 304 15.51 1.37 3.04
N GLY A 305 15.58 1.29 1.71
CA GLY A 305 15.46 0.05 0.94
C GLY A 305 14.11 -0.17 0.26
N TYR A 306 13.27 0.87 0.16
CA TYR A 306 12.06 0.83 -0.69
C TYR A 306 12.47 1.07 -2.14
N THR A 307 12.37 0.04 -2.98
CA THR A 307 12.96 0.03 -4.33
C THR A 307 11.91 -0.16 -5.42
N THR A 308 10.64 0.03 -5.08
CA THR A 308 9.54 -0.04 -6.05
C THR A 308 8.62 1.17 -5.92
N VAL A 309 8.04 1.59 -7.04
CA VAL A 309 7.12 2.74 -7.08
C VAL A 309 5.91 2.51 -6.18
N ASP A 310 5.37 1.29 -6.13
CA ASP A 310 4.21 0.96 -5.28
C ASP A 310 4.55 0.98 -3.78
N GLU A 311 5.76 0.60 -3.36
CA GLU A 311 6.20 0.74 -1.96
C GLU A 311 6.30 2.21 -1.56
N ILE A 312 7.01 3.01 -2.36
CA ILE A 312 7.19 4.43 -2.10
C ILE A 312 5.84 5.15 -2.09
N LYS A 313 4.94 4.82 -3.03
CA LYS A 313 3.55 5.32 -3.06
C LYS A 313 2.79 5.00 -1.78
N ARG A 314 2.88 3.78 -1.25
CA ARG A 314 2.13 3.37 -0.05
C ARG A 314 2.59 4.10 1.21
N ILE A 315 3.89 4.40 1.32
CA ILE A 315 4.46 5.09 2.47
C ILE A 315 4.32 6.60 2.37
N SER A 316 4.77 7.20 1.27
CA SER A 316 4.76 8.67 1.09
C SER A 316 3.45 9.23 0.55
N ARG A 317 2.51 8.38 0.12
CA ARG A 317 1.30 8.74 -0.65
C ARG A 317 1.57 9.35 -2.03
N ALA A 318 2.83 9.50 -2.44
CA ALA A 318 3.17 10.06 -3.74
C ALA A 318 2.45 9.31 -4.89
N GLY A 319 1.71 10.06 -5.70
CA GLY A 319 0.91 9.52 -6.80
C GLY A 319 -0.53 9.12 -6.44
N MET A 320 -0.99 9.34 -5.21
CA MET A 320 -2.39 9.14 -4.80
C MET A 320 -3.31 10.34 -5.09
N GLY A 321 -2.75 11.48 -5.47
CA GLY A 321 -3.51 12.68 -5.83
C GLY A 321 -4.34 12.54 -7.11
N PRO A 322 -5.08 13.58 -7.51
CA PRO A 322 -5.96 13.56 -8.69
C PRO A 322 -5.24 13.25 -10.01
N CYS A 323 -3.93 13.51 -10.09
CA CYS A 323 -3.12 13.17 -11.25
C CYS A 323 -2.79 11.66 -11.38
N GLN A 324 -3.07 10.85 -10.35
CA GLN A 324 -2.87 9.39 -10.32
C GLN A 324 -1.48 8.95 -10.79
N SER A 325 -0.44 9.58 -10.24
CA SER A 325 0.98 9.26 -10.49
C SER A 325 1.50 9.51 -11.93
N ARG A 326 0.74 10.20 -12.79
CA ARG A 326 1.16 10.48 -14.18
C ARG A 326 2.47 11.24 -14.29
N THR A 327 2.71 12.18 -13.37
CA THR A 327 3.91 13.02 -13.37
C THR A 327 4.97 12.49 -12.43
N CYS A 328 4.60 12.23 -11.16
CA CYS A 328 5.58 11.80 -10.16
C CYS A 328 6.02 10.34 -10.32
N GLY A 329 5.20 9.46 -10.88
CA GLY A 329 5.53 8.03 -11.04
C GLY A 329 6.81 7.80 -11.84
N PRO A 330 6.94 8.36 -13.06
CA PRO A 330 8.18 8.30 -13.82
C PRO A 330 9.39 8.90 -13.08
N LEU A 331 9.21 10.05 -12.40
CA LEU A 331 10.29 10.70 -11.65
C LEU A 331 10.78 9.85 -10.47
N ILE A 332 9.86 9.20 -9.76
CA ILE A 332 10.19 8.26 -8.68
C ILE A 332 10.93 7.05 -9.25
N ALA A 333 10.48 6.52 -10.40
CA ALA A 333 11.17 5.41 -11.06
C ALA A 333 12.60 5.80 -11.49
N ASP A 334 12.78 7.01 -12.01
CA ASP A 334 14.11 7.51 -12.37
C ASP A 334 15.00 7.66 -11.12
N GLU A 335 14.44 8.03 -9.96
CA GLU A 335 15.19 8.13 -8.71
C GLU A 335 15.59 6.80 -8.10
N ILE A 336 14.68 5.83 -8.15
CA ILE A 336 15.01 4.44 -7.82
C ILE A 336 16.14 3.96 -8.74
N ALA A 337 16.06 4.20 -10.06
CA ALA A 337 17.09 3.78 -11.01
C ALA A 337 18.45 4.39 -10.67
N ARG A 338 18.49 5.71 -10.39
CA ARG A 338 19.71 6.42 -10.03
C ARG A 338 20.37 5.88 -8.77
N MET A 339 19.59 5.64 -7.72
CA MET A 339 20.14 5.22 -6.42
C MET A 339 20.47 3.71 -6.35
N THR A 340 19.69 2.87 -7.03
CA THR A 340 19.87 1.40 -6.99
C THR A 340 20.78 0.88 -8.10
N GLY A 341 21.08 1.70 -9.11
CA GLY A 341 21.81 1.28 -10.32
C GLY A 341 20.99 0.39 -11.26
N GLN A 342 19.69 0.24 -11.02
CA GLN A 342 18.78 -0.49 -11.90
C GLN A 342 18.49 0.30 -13.19
N THR A 343 18.20 -0.40 -14.28
CA THR A 343 17.69 0.25 -15.50
C THR A 343 16.25 0.68 -15.28
N ARG A 344 15.86 1.85 -15.80
CA ARG A 344 14.48 2.37 -15.73
C ARG A 344 13.43 1.32 -16.12
N ASP A 345 13.67 0.58 -17.20
CA ASP A 345 12.74 -0.44 -17.72
C ASP A 345 12.51 -1.62 -16.77
N SER A 346 13.42 -1.86 -15.82
CA SER A 346 13.28 -2.94 -14.84
C SER A 346 12.34 -2.56 -13.69
N ILE A 347 12.10 -1.27 -13.49
CA ILE A 347 11.29 -0.75 -12.39
C ILE A 347 9.82 -0.78 -12.82
N GLN A 348 9.04 -1.60 -12.12
CA GLN A 348 7.63 -1.77 -12.45
C GLN A 348 6.83 -0.51 -12.11
N PRO A 349 5.98 -0.01 -13.02
CA PRO A 349 5.09 1.10 -12.71
C PRO A 349 4.01 0.65 -11.73
N SER A 350 3.43 1.63 -11.01
CA SER A 350 2.30 1.36 -10.11
C SER A 350 1.11 0.79 -10.88
N THR A 351 0.33 -0.08 -10.21
CA THR A 351 -0.83 -0.70 -10.85
C THR A 351 -1.87 0.35 -11.27
N HIS A 352 -2.28 0.31 -12.54
CA HIS A 352 -3.33 1.20 -13.06
C HIS A 352 -4.73 0.71 -12.66
N ARG A 353 -5.60 1.62 -12.23
CA ARG A 353 -6.96 1.33 -11.78
C ARG A 353 -7.95 2.30 -12.47
N PRO A 354 -9.09 1.82 -13.00
CA PRO A 354 -10.15 2.69 -13.50
C PRO A 354 -10.81 3.51 -12.37
N PRO A 355 -11.39 4.70 -12.67
CA PRO A 355 -11.34 5.40 -13.96
C PRO A 355 -9.98 6.08 -14.21
N VAL A 356 -9.58 6.20 -15.48
CA VAL A 356 -8.29 6.80 -15.89
C VAL A 356 -8.16 8.27 -15.45
N VAL A 357 -9.29 8.97 -15.41
CA VAL A 357 -9.44 10.35 -14.97
C VAL A 357 -10.64 10.38 -14.03
N ALA A 358 -10.61 11.22 -12.99
CA ALA A 358 -11.75 11.40 -12.12
C ALA A 358 -13.01 11.74 -12.93
N GLN A 359 -14.10 11.02 -12.65
CA GLN A 359 -15.41 11.26 -13.27
C GLN A 359 -16.39 11.68 -12.17
N PRO A 360 -17.33 12.59 -12.48
CA PRO A 360 -18.41 12.88 -11.55
C PRO A 360 -19.26 11.62 -11.33
N ILE A 361 -19.90 11.51 -10.17
CA ILE A 361 -20.76 10.34 -9.87
C ILE A 361 -21.90 10.22 -10.89
N SER A 362 -22.40 11.35 -11.42
CA SER A 362 -23.43 11.41 -12.46
C SER A 362 -23.10 10.58 -13.70
N PHE A 363 -21.83 10.54 -14.09
CA PHE A 363 -21.34 9.75 -15.22
C PHE A 363 -21.65 8.26 -15.05
N PHE A 364 -21.51 7.73 -13.82
CA PHE A 364 -21.78 6.31 -13.53
C PHE A 364 -23.26 6.02 -13.29
N THR A 365 -24.05 7.02 -12.88
CA THR A 365 -25.49 6.86 -12.65
C THR A 365 -26.33 7.12 -13.90
N GLY A 366 -25.71 7.46 -15.04
CA GLY A 366 -26.41 7.77 -16.29
C GLY A 366 -27.20 9.07 -16.22
N GLY A 367 -26.73 10.04 -15.43
CA GLY A 367 -27.32 11.38 -15.40
C GLY A 367 -26.91 12.13 -16.66
N ASP A 368 -27.89 12.48 -17.48
CA ASP A 368 -27.70 13.33 -18.66
C ASP A 368 -27.09 14.68 -18.23
N ASP A 369 -26.07 15.12 -18.97
CA ASP A 369 -25.49 16.45 -18.86
C ASP A 369 -26.55 17.49 -19.33
N GLU A 370 -27.43 17.92 -18.43
CA GLU A 370 -28.27 19.13 -18.60
C GLU A 370 -27.70 20.33 -17.85
#